data_AF-A0AB34IZ53-F1
#
_entry.id   AF-A0AB34IZ53-F1
#
_cell.length_a   1.000
_cell.length_b   1.000
_cell.length_c   1.000
_cell.angle_alpha   90.00
_cell.angle_beta   90.00
_cell.angle_gamma   90.00
#
_symmetry.space_group_name_H-M   'P 1'
#
loop_
_entity.id
_entity.type
_entity.pdbx_description
1 polymer ?
#
loop_
_entity_poly.entity_id
_entity_poly.type
_entity_poly.pdbx_seq_one_letter_code
_entity_poly.pdbx_strand_id
1 'polypeptide(L)'
;MDAEYLKASVGEALAKGIAETVLMRPDDPVEYLAQYLLKSVSDEEQTVAVAAEQEAAAKALAAAKEKDSIEELAAGQKLAAVKLQEEREDKRLKQLLGAAENAEEAFSAVLGYIRTRTSASSYLMATDLPQKVFDPPRPPEEEAPAPELAEGEEAAEPPPPEPEDSPPPEPDAEPARPKPKHVPLALSYVAFTSNDKHLLEGKTLSRDPPASQSEDDDEPPPPPPPGAGVTFEAIDNFLAQGTPLLHLPNAIEDPRVKFWYIPRTGGLLLAPIPDHEGDVQLVLGMDLLGLDRPFTEGEMALVEKLTTQLREAIYNIEVNYAALNEKSLAELSVAAEEHALDLANAVEEATPKLEEDPLIVLKATEGSHKKLLVSLDPELHLKFLKTRKDCNPAVLLVLKAIMFLLMPDKRGRSALAELDWKSFKSEIESGSLPWDDLFSCIGSFDIMSSSDVEGWDGAMTIISPELKEEPEPAIDPEAVKASSHITYLLLNWFMAARALFIAKYEKEKAEAEAAAAEAAAAAEAAAAAAEAEAAAAAAAAEQEAEPEDE
;
A
#
# COMPACT_ATOMS: atom_id res chain seq x y z
N MET A 1 25.43 93.53 47.22
CA MET A 1 24.79 92.60 46.26
C MET A 1 25.55 92.57 44.94
N ASP A 2 25.86 93.71 44.33
CA ASP A 2 26.53 93.73 43.00
C ASP A 2 27.92 93.08 42.98
N ALA A 3 28.71 93.23 44.03
CA ALA A 3 30.05 92.63 44.11
C ALA A 3 30.02 91.09 44.17
N GLU A 4 28.99 90.50 44.78
CA GLU A 4 28.82 89.04 44.82
C GLU A 4 28.30 88.52 43.48
N TYR A 5 27.40 89.25 42.84
CA TYR A 5 26.91 88.95 41.50
C TYR A 5 28.04 88.95 40.47
N LEU A 6 28.92 89.96 40.47
CA LEU A 6 30.06 90.04 39.56
C LEU A 6 31.10 88.93 39.83
N LYS A 7 31.40 88.65 41.10
CA LYS A 7 32.29 87.52 41.45
C LYS A 7 31.71 86.18 40.99
N ALA A 8 30.40 85.97 41.14
CA ALA A 8 29.74 84.74 40.74
C ALA A 8 29.59 84.59 39.22
N SER A 9 29.41 85.69 38.48
CA SER A 9 29.07 85.62 37.05
C SER A 9 30.29 85.68 36.12
N VAL A 10 31.31 86.47 36.47
CA VAL A 10 32.49 86.68 35.61
C VAL A 10 33.82 86.49 36.32
N GLY A 11 33.80 86.30 37.64
CA GLY A 11 35.00 86.34 38.47
C GLY A 11 36.06 85.31 38.07
N GLU A 12 35.65 84.10 37.71
CA GLU A 12 36.59 83.04 37.35
C GLU A 12 37.18 83.21 35.94
N ALA A 13 36.34 83.44 34.93
CA ALA A 13 36.77 83.66 33.55
C ALA A 13 37.67 84.91 33.43
N LEU A 14 37.29 86.00 34.11
CA LEU A 14 38.08 87.23 34.14
C LEU A 14 39.41 87.04 34.88
N ALA A 15 39.45 86.31 35.99
CA ALA A 15 40.69 86.02 36.72
C ALA A 15 41.68 85.18 35.89
N LYS A 16 41.17 84.13 35.21
CA LYS A 16 41.99 83.30 34.29
C LYS A 16 42.48 84.09 33.09
N GLY A 17 41.61 84.89 32.47
CA GLY A 17 41.97 85.74 31.33
C GLY A 17 43.02 86.78 31.69
N ILE A 18 42.91 87.44 32.86
CA ILE A 18 43.93 88.38 33.34
C ILE A 18 45.25 87.65 33.60
N ALA A 19 45.22 86.46 34.22
CA ALA A 19 46.43 85.67 34.46
C ALA A 19 47.14 85.29 33.14
N GLU A 20 46.39 84.89 32.12
CA GLU A 20 46.94 84.53 30.81
C GLU A 20 47.48 85.73 30.03
N THR A 21 46.79 86.87 30.13
CA THR A 21 47.25 88.15 29.55
C THR A 21 48.58 88.60 30.16
N VAL A 22 48.75 88.45 31.48
CA VAL A 22 50.03 88.72 32.18
C VAL A 22 51.15 87.80 31.72
N LEU A 23 50.82 86.53 31.44
CA LEU A 23 51.77 85.53 30.99
C LEU A 23 52.24 85.78 29.55
N MET A 24 51.30 86.07 28.64
CA MET A 24 51.58 86.25 27.21
C MET A 24 52.11 87.64 26.84
N ARG A 25 51.84 88.67 27.67
CA ARG A 25 52.27 90.07 27.46
C ARG A 25 52.00 90.58 26.04
N PRO A 26 50.75 90.53 25.56
CA PRO A 26 50.39 91.05 24.24
C PRO A 26 50.59 92.56 24.17
N ASP A 27 50.78 93.08 22.96
CA ASP A 27 50.95 94.53 22.73
C ASP A 27 49.67 95.33 23.07
N ASP A 28 48.49 94.71 22.95
CA ASP A 28 47.21 95.23 23.43
C ASP A 28 46.56 94.25 24.43
N PRO A 29 46.70 94.49 25.75
CA PRO A 29 46.18 93.60 26.78
C PRO A 29 44.65 93.65 26.91
N VAL A 30 43.99 94.73 26.47
CA VAL A 30 42.54 94.86 26.56
C VAL A 30 41.88 94.06 25.44
N GLU A 31 42.39 94.20 24.22
CA GLU A 31 41.91 93.42 23.06
C GLU A 31 42.17 91.92 23.26
N TYR A 32 43.35 91.54 23.76
CA TYR A 32 43.65 90.14 24.06
C TYR A 32 42.73 89.55 25.13
N LEU A 33 42.47 90.29 26.21
CA LEU A 33 41.55 89.84 27.27
C LEU A 33 40.11 89.71 26.74
N ALA A 34 39.66 90.62 25.87
CA ALA A 34 38.34 90.54 25.24
C ALA A 34 38.23 89.30 24.34
N GLN A 35 39.25 89.03 23.51
CA GLN A 35 39.32 87.82 22.68
C GLN A 35 39.38 86.54 23.52
N TYR A 36 40.11 86.57 24.64
CA TYR A 36 40.16 85.45 25.58
C TYR A 36 38.79 85.16 26.18
N LEU A 37 38.06 86.17 26.64
CA LEU A 37 36.72 85.99 27.23
C LEU A 37 35.70 85.49 26.19
N LEU A 38 35.78 85.97 24.95
CA LEU A 38 34.96 85.44 23.84
C LEU A 38 35.29 83.97 23.55
N LYS A 39 36.59 83.63 23.58
CA LYS A 39 37.05 82.25 23.39
C LYS A 39 36.65 81.34 24.56
N SER A 40 36.71 81.80 25.81
CA SER A 40 36.35 80.97 26.97
C SER A 40 34.87 80.58 26.96
N VAL A 41 33.99 81.51 26.56
CA VAL A 41 32.56 81.21 26.37
C VAL A 41 32.37 80.23 25.21
N SER A 42 33.07 80.41 24.08
CA SER A 42 33.03 79.48 22.96
C SER A 42 33.56 78.09 23.32
N ASP A 43 34.62 78.00 24.13
CA ASP A 43 35.21 76.74 24.58
C ASP A 43 34.27 76.04 25.58
N GLU A 44 33.63 76.77 26.49
CA GLU A 44 32.59 76.22 27.38
C GLU A 44 31.40 75.66 26.58
N GLU A 45 30.87 76.42 25.61
CA GLU A 45 29.82 75.94 24.70
C GLU A 45 30.26 74.70 23.90
N GLN A 46 31.51 74.67 23.41
CA GLN A 46 32.06 73.50 22.73
C GLN A 46 32.20 72.29 23.65
N THR A 47 32.63 72.47 24.91
CA THR A 47 32.75 71.35 25.86
C THR A 47 31.39 70.75 26.20
N VAL A 48 30.36 71.59 26.37
CA VAL A 48 28.97 71.13 26.57
C VAL A 48 28.46 70.41 25.32
N ALA A 49 28.74 70.94 24.12
CA ALA A 49 28.35 70.31 22.86
C ALA A 49 29.03 68.95 22.66
N VAL A 50 30.34 68.85 22.91
CA VAL A 50 31.10 67.59 22.82
C VAL A 50 30.62 66.58 23.86
N ALA A 51 30.33 67.00 25.10
CA ALA A 51 29.78 66.11 26.12
C ALA A 51 28.38 65.59 25.72
N ALA A 52 27.51 66.45 25.19
CA ALA A 52 26.20 66.05 24.68
C ALA A 52 26.29 65.11 23.47
N GLU A 53 27.24 65.34 22.56
CA GLU A 53 27.50 64.46 21.42
C GLU A 53 28.02 63.09 21.87
N GLN A 54 28.94 63.05 22.85
CA GLN A 54 29.44 61.80 23.43
C GLN A 54 28.34 61.02 24.15
N GLU A 55 27.46 61.68 24.90
CA GLU A 55 26.31 61.03 25.54
C GLU A 55 25.32 60.49 24.50
N ALA A 56 25.00 61.28 23.46
CA ALA A 56 24.14 60.85 22.37
C ALA A 56 24.74 59.65 21.60
N ALA A 57 26.04 59.67 21.34
CA ALA A 57 26.76 58.56 20.70
C ALA A 57 26.78 57.30 21.58
N ALA A 58 27.01 57.44 22.89
CA ALA A 58 26.96 56.32 23.83
C ALA A 58 25.55 55.71 23.91
N LYS A 59 24.51 56.54 23.95
CA LYS A 59 23.11 56.09 23.93
C LYS A 59 22.74 55.40 22.63
N ALA A 60 23.18 55.94 21.48
CA ALA A 60 22.96 55.30 20.18
C ALA A 60 23.65 53.93 20.07
N LEU A 61 24.88 53.82 20.58
CA LEU A 61 25.63 52.56 20.59
C LEU A 61 25.01 51.52 21.55
N ALA A 62 24.50 51.95 22.71
CA ALA A 62 23.76 51.08 23.61
C ALA A 62 22.47 50.56 22.97
N ALA A 63 21.70 51.43 22.31
CA ALA A 63 20.48 51.04 21.60
C ALA A 63 20.75 50.09 20.42
N ALA A 64 21.87 50.28 19.69
CA ALA A 64 22.29 49.36 18.63
C ALA A 64 22.60 47.96 19.19
N LYS A 65 23.36 47.88 20.29
CA LYS A 65 23.68 46.59 20.94
C LYS A 65 22.44 45.87 21.49
N GLU A 66 21.50 46.62 22.06
CA GLU A 66 20.24 46.04 22.54
C GLU A 66 19.41 45.49 21.37
N LYS A 67 19.34 46.22 20.25
CA LYS A 67 18.67 45.76 19.04
C LYS A 67 19.31 44.49 18.48
N ASP A 68 20.63 44.44 18.36
CA ASP A 68 21.35 43.26 17.87
C ASP A 68 21.10 42.04 18.78
N SER A 69 21.09 42.25 20.11
CA SER A 69 20.79 41.19 21.08
C SER A 69 19.35 40.69 20.98
N ILE A 70 18.37 41.58 20.75
CA ILE A 70 16.97 41.20 20.55
C ILE A 70 16.81 40.40 19.24
N GLU A 71 17.48 40.82 18.16
CA GLU A 71 17.44 40.11 16.87
C GLU A 71 18.08 38.71 16.97
N GLU A 72 19.19 38.58 17.68
CA GLU A 72 19.85 37.28 17.93
C GLU A 72 18.95 36.34 18.76
N LEU A 73 18.33 36.84 19.84
CA LEU A 73 17.39 36.06 20.64
C LEU A 73 16.15 35.65 19.85
N ALA A 74 15.61 36.55 19.02
CA ALA A 74 14.46 36.24 18.17
C ALA A 74 14.81 35.19 17.10
N ALA A 75 16.00 35.26 16.50
CA ALA A 75 16.49 34.24 15.57
C ALA A 75 16.69 32.88 16.27
N GLY A 76 17.27 32.88 17.47
CA GLY A 76 17.44 31.68 18.29
C GLY A 76 16.11 31.03 18.68
N GLN A 77 15.12 31.81 19.10
CA GLN A 77 13.78 31.32 19.42
C GLN A 77 13.06 30.73 18.20
N LYS A 78 13.17 31.36 17.02
CA LYS A 78 12.61 30.83 15.77
C LYS A 78 13.26 29.51 15.39
N LEU A 79 14.58 29.40 15.47
CA LEU A 79 15.30 28.17 15.16
C LEU A 79 14.96 27.04 16.14
N ALA A 80 14.83 27.34 17.43
CA ALA A 80 14.38 26.36 18.44
C ALA A 80 12.93 25.91 18.21
N ALA A 81 12.03 26.84 17.83
CA ALA A 81 10.64 26.53 17.51
C ALA A 81 10.54 25.63 16.27
N VAL A 82 11.32 25.90 15.22
CA VAL A 82 11.41 25.03 14.04
C VAL A 82 11.87 23.64 14.44
N LYS A 83 13.02 23.50 15.14
CA LYS A 83 13.51 22.18 15.59
C LYS A 83 12.50 21.40 16.43
N LEU A 84 11.80 22.08 17.35
CA LEU A 84 10.76 21.45 18.15
C LEU A 84 9.57 20.96 17.30
N GLN A 85 9.21 21.71 16.25
CA GLN A 85 8.19 21.29 15.30
C GLN A 85 8.66 20.07 14.49
N GLU A 86 9.90 20.07 14.01
CA GLU A 86 10.51 18.94 13.29
C GLU A 86 10.50 17.67 14.13
N GLU A 87 10.88 17.74 15.41
CA GLU A 87 10.84 16.61 16.33
C GLU A 87 9.42 16.06 16.56
N ARG A 88 8.42 16.95 16.62
CA ARG A 88 7.01 16.54 16.76
C ARG A 88 6.51 15.84 15.51
N GLU A 89 6.84 16.36 14.34
CA GLU A 89 6.46 15.78 13.05
C GLU A 89 7.17 14.42 12.84
N ASP A 90 8.45 14.30 13.22
CA ASP A 90 9.20 13.04 13.21
C ASP A 90 8.56 11.98 14.11
N LYS A 91 8.17 12.35 15.34
CA LYS A 91 7.48 11.44 16.26
C LYS A 91 6.13 11.00 15.70
N ARG A 92 5.37 11.94 15.11
CA ARG A 92 4.09 11.64 14.46
C ARG A 92 4.27 10.68 13.29
N LEU A 93 5.27 10.90 12.42
CA LEU A 93 5.55 10.01 11.30
C LEU A 93 5.89 8.60 11.79
N LYS A 94 6.77 8.47 12.80
CA LYS A 94 7.11 7.17 13.39
C LYS A 94 5.88 6.44 13.95
N GLN A 95 4.98 7.16 14.61
CA GLN A 95 3.73 6.59 15.10
C GLN A 95 2.83 6.11 13.96
N LEU A 96 2.68 6.92 12.89
CA LEU A 96 1.89 6.53 11.73
C LEU A 96 2.49 5.32 11.00
N LEU A 97 3.81 5.27 10.83
CA LEU A 97 4.50 4.13 10.22
C LEU A 97 4.40 2.86 11.06
N GLY A 98 4.47 2.97 12.39
CA GLY A 98 4.32 1.83 13.30
C GLY A 98 2.88 1.33 13.44
N ALA A 99 1.89 2.18 13.14
CA ALA A 99 0.47 1.83 13.18
C ALA A 99 -0.10 1.46 11.81
N ALA A 100 0.68 1.61 10.73
CA ALA A 100 0.23 1.31 9.38
C ALA A 100 -0.02 -0.20 9.24
N GLU A 101 -1.23 -0.57 8.80
CA GLU A 101 -1.59 -1.96 8.54
C GLU A 101 -1.23 -2.38 7.13
N ASN A 102 -1.15 -1.43 6.19
CA ASN A 102 -0.89 -1.68 4.78
C ASN A 102 0.14 -0.68 4.22
N ALA A 103 0.72 -1.03 3.07
CA ALA A 103 1.75 -0.23 2.44
C ALA A 103 1.24 1.17 2.04
N GLU A 104 -0.02 1.30 1.64
CA GLU A 104 -0.62 2.56 1.19
C GLU A 104 -0.73 3.61 2.30
N GLU A 105 -1.05 3.19 3.53
CA GLU A 105 -1.02 4.04 4.72
C GLU A 105 0.40 4.55 5.01
N ALA A 106 1.40 3.66 4.92
CA ALA A 106 2.79 4.03 5.09
C ALA A 106 3.25 5.02 3.99
N PHE A 107 2.86 4.77 2.74
CA PHE A 107 3.13 5.67 1.60
C PHE A 107 2.52 7.05 1.84
N SER A 108 1.24 7.10 2.20
CA SER A 108 0.51 8.34 2.46
C SER A 108 1.12 9.15 3.61
N ALA A 109 1.55 8.48 4.68
CA ALA A 109 2.23 9.11 5.81
C ALA A 109 3.56 9.76 5.40
N VAL A 110 4.40 9.05 4.65
CA VAL A 110 5.70 9.56 4.18
C VAL A 110 5.53 10.70 3.19
N LEU A 111 4.65 10.56 2.19
CA LEU A 111 4.41 11.60 1.18
C LEU A 111 3.82 12.87 1.82
N GLY A 112 2.90 12.72 2.77
CA GLY A 112 2.35 13.84 3.54
C GLY A 112 3.39 14.57 4.38
N TYR A 113 4.30 13.81 5.01
CA TYR A 113 5.41 14.38 5.78
C TYR A 113 6.39 15.14 4.86
N ILE A 114 6.81 14.55 3.73
CA ILE A 114 7.69 15.19 2.74
C ILE A 114 7.10 16.52 2.26
N ARG A 115 5.82 16.51 1.89
CA ARG A 115 5.13 17.70 1.41
C ARG A 115 5.15 18.82 2.45
N THR A 116 4.91 18.48 3.72
CA THR A 116 4.90 19.46 4.82
C THR A 116 6.28 20.08 5.04
N ARG A 117 7.35 19.29 4.92
CA ARG A 117 8.73 19.72 5.21
C ARG A 117 9.41 20.47 4.07
N THR A 118 9.16 20.04 2.83
CA THR A 118 9.96 20.47 1.66
C THR A 118 9.16 21.26 0.63
N SER A 119 7.82 21.19 0.68
CA SER A 119 6.92 21.65 -0.38
C SER A 119 7.15 21.00 -1.76
N ALA A 120 8.01 19.98 -1.85
CA ALA A 120 8.23 19.23 -3.07
C ALA A 120 7.01 18.38 -3.44
N SER A 121 6.83 18.19 -4.74
CA SER A 121 5.99 17.10 -5.25
C SER A 121 6.72 15.77 -4.97
N SER A 122 5.97 14.78 -4.51
CA SER A 122 6.52 13.47 -4.16
C SER A 122 5.60 12.34 -4.60
N TYR A 123 6.21 11.22 -4.99
CA TYR A 123 5.52 10.05 -5.49
C TYR A 123 6.36 8.78 -5.28
N LEU A 124 5.69 7.64 -5.25
CA LEU A 124 6.29 6.32 -5.14
C LEU A 124 5.99 5.51 -6.40
N MET A 125 7.03 4.87 -6.91
CA MET A 125 6.97 3.98 -8.05
C MET A 125 7.28 2.57 -7.58
N ALA A 126 6.37 1.62 -7.80
CA ALA A 126 6.60 0.21 -7.54
C ALA A 126 7.23 -0.48 -8.74
N THR A 127 8.23 -1.31 -8.49
CA THR A 127 8.85 -2.12 -9.54
C THR A 127 7.95 -3.29 -9.94
N ASP A 128 8.30 -3.94 -11.05
CA ASP A 128 7.75 -5.22 -11.49
C ASP A 128 8.39 -6.42 -10.78
N LEU A 129 9.02 -6.20 -9.62
CA LEU A 129 9.56 -7.27 -8.80
C LEU A 129 8.45 -8.30 -8.52
N PRO A 130 8.65 -9.58 -8.91
CA PRO A 130 7.69 -10.63 -8.63
C PRO A 130 7.43 -10.71 -7.13
N GLN A 131 6.17 -10.95 -6.74
CA GLN A 131 5.84 -11.07 -5.34
C GLN A 131 6.60 -12.26 -4.73
N LYS A 132 7.49 -11.95 -3.79
CA LYS A 132 8.24 -12.97 -3.07
C LYS A 132 7.38 -13.56 -1.96
N VAL A 133 7.50 -14.86 -1.76
CA VAL A 133 6.94 -15.51 -0.57
C VAL A 133 7.84 -15.11 0.58
N PHE A 134 7.29 -14.34 1.51
CA PHE A 134 8.01 -13.95 2.72
C PHE A 134 7.93 -15.12 3.69
N ASP A 135 9.07 -15.74 4.00
CA ASP A 135 9.15 -16.70 5.08
C ASP A 135 9.18 -15.92 6.39
N PRO A 136 8.14 -16.01 7.25
CA PRO A 136 8.16 -15.32 8.52
C PRO A 136 9.40 -15.78 9.29
N PRO A 137 10.09 -14.87 10.01
CA PRO A 137 11.24 -15.26 10.81
C PRO A 137 10.75 -16.35 11.76
N ARG A 138 11.29 -17.58 11.59
CA ARG A 138 10.96 -18.69 12.47
C ARG A 138 11.19 -18.18 13.90
N PRO A 139 10.20 -18.27 14.80
CA PRO A 139 10.41 -17.87 16.18
C PRO A 139 11.69 -18.57 16.63
N PRO A 140 12.64 -17.85 17.26
CA PRO A 140 13.92 -18.41 17.63
C PRO A 140 13.62 -19.73 18.32
N GLU A 141 14.06 -20.84 17.72
CA GLU A 141 13.81 -22.18 18.26
C GLU A 141 14.23 -22.07 19.72
N GLU A 142 13.23 -22.06 20.59
CA GLU A 142 13.39 -21.80 22.01
C GLU A 142 14.33 -22.91 22.44
N GLU A 143 15.63 -22.58 22.56
CA GLU A 143 16.73 -23.55 22.67
C GLU A 143 16.27 -24.54 23.70
N ALA A 144 15.85 -25.73 23.22
CA ALA A 144 15.17 -26.69 24.06
C ALA A 144 16.07 -26.83 25.28
N PRO A 145 15.57 -26.48 26.49
CA PRO A 145 16.41 -26.10 27.63
C PRO A 145 17.51 -27.13 27.71
N ALA A 146 18.74 -26.70 27.43
CA ALA A 146 19.88 -27.59 27.29
C ALA A 146 19.78 -28.57 28.45
N PRO A 147 19.63 -29.88 28.19
CA PRO A 147 19.18 -30.83 29.19
C PRO A 147 20.03 -30.59 30.43
N GLU A 148 19.40 -30.06 31.49
CA GLU A 148 20.10 -29.71 32.72
C GLU A 148 20.85 -30.97 33.11
N LEU A 149 22.17 -30.92 32.97
CA LEU A 149 23.06 -31.95 33.45
C LEU A 149 22.75 -32.04 34.94
N ALA A 150 21.96 -33.05 35.30
CA ALA A 150 21.64 -33.37 36.68
C ALA A 150 22.95 -33.70 37.38
N GLU A 151 23.58 -32.69 37.97
CA GLU A 151 24.67 -32.84 38.92
C GLU A 151 24.11 -33.52 40.17
N GLY A 152 24.11 -34.85 40.17
CA GLY A 152 23.87 -35.61 41.40
C GLY A 152 23.25 -36.98 41.20
N GLU A 153 24.03 -37.96 40.73
CA GLU A 153 24.04 -39.27 41.37
C GLU A 153 25.30 -40.05 40.99
N GLU A 154 26.14 -40.27 42.00
CA GLU A 154 27.33 -41.10 41.97
C GLU A 154 26.88 -42.58 41.95
N ALA A 155 26.55 -43.11 40.78
CA ALA A 155 26.14 -44.51 40.63
C ALA A 155 26.66 -45.12 39.32
N ALA A 156 27.67 -45.97 39.47
CA ALA A 156 28.13 -47.03 38.56
C ALA A 156 28.33 -46.67 37.07
N GLU A 157 29.60 -46.61 36.64
CA GLU A 157 30.03 -46.70 35.24
C GLU A 157 29.22 -47.75 34.46
N PRO A 158 28.36 -47.34 33.49
CA PRO A 158 27.95 -48.25 32.44
C PRO A 158 29.11 -48.44 31.45
N PRO A 159 29.20 -49.61 30.79
CA PRO A 159 30.26 -49.88 29.82
C PRO A 159 30.23 -48.85 28.68
N PRO A 160 31.40 -48.55 28.08
CA PRO A 160 31.50 -47.56 27.01
C PRO A 160 30.53 -47.91 25.88
N PRO A 161 29.66 -46.97 25.45
CA PRO A 161 28.83 -47.20 24.28
C PRO A 161 29.75 -47.44 23.08
N GLU A 162 29.45 -48.48 22.31
CA GLU A 162 30.08 -48.72 21.02
C GLU A 162 29.97 -47.44 20.18
N PRO A 163 30.99 -47.07 19.40
CA PRO A 163 30.95 -45.89 18.55
C PRO A 163 29.85 -46.07 17.51
N GLU A 164 28.66 -45.56 17.81
CA GLU A 164 27.62 -45.36 16.81
C GLU A 164 28.19 -44.39 15.78
N ASP A 165 28.20 -44.84 14.52
CA ASP A 165 28.52 -44.09 13.31
C ASP A 165 27.83 -42.73 13.35
N SER A 166 28.53 -41.73 13.90
CA SER A 166 28.15 -40.34 13.70
C SER A 166 28.22 -40.12 12.19
N PRO A 167 27.12 -39.76 11.52
CA PRO A 167 27.17 -39.50 10.08
C PRO A 167 28.29 -38.50 9.84
N PRO A 168 29.16 -38.75 8.84
CA PRO A 168 30.30 -37.90 8.58
C PRO A 168 29.82 -36.44 8.52
N PRO A 169 30.54 -35.50 9.16
CA PRO A 169 30.14 -34.10 9.18
C PRO A 169 29.77 -33.70 7.77
N GLU A 170 28.52 -33.24 7.58
CA GLU A 170 28.04 -32.82 6.27
C GLU A 170 29.10 -31.87 5.70
N PRO A 171 29.63 -32.15 4.50
CA PRO A 171 30.76 -31.41 3.95
C PRO A 171 30.38 -29.93 3.96
N ASP A 172 31.21 -29.11 4.61
CA ASP A 172 31.05 -27.66 4.76
C ASP A 172 30.28 -27.09 3.57
N ALA A 173 28.99 -26.82 3.77
CA ALA A 173 28.09 -26.41 2.71
C ALA A 173 28.72 -25.19 2.04
N GLU A 174 29.13 -25.34 0.77
CA GLU A 174 29.76 -24.27 0.03
C GLU A 174 28.90 -23.01 0.16
N PRO A 175 29.48 -21.84 0.49
CA PRO A 175 28.72 -20.63 0.72
C PRO A 175 27.82 -20.38 -0.50
N ALA A 176 26.51 -20.43 -0.28
CA ALA A 176 25.53 -20.33 -1.33
C ALA A 176 25.84 -19.09 -2.18
N ARG A 177 26.02 -19.29 -3.49
CA ARG A 177 26.29 -18.19 -4.42
C ARG A 177 25.19 -17.13 -4.24
N PRO A 178 25.53 -15.84 -4.15
CA PRO A 178 24.53 -14.80 -3.99
C PRO A 178 23.54 -14.88 -5.15
N LYS A 179 22.24 -14.94 -4.84
CA LYS A 179 21.18 -14.94 -5.85
C LYS A 179 21.36 -13.71 -6.75
N PRO A 180 21.22 -13.84 -8.09
CA PRO A 180 21.27 -12.68 -8.98
C PRO A 180 20.15 -11.70 -8.61
N LYS A 181 20.49 -10.41 -8.53
CA LYS A 181 19.52 -9.36 -8.20
C LYS A 181 18.54 -9.13 -9.36
N HIS A 182 17.28 -8.87 -9.05
CA HIS A 182 16.24 -8.56 -10.04
C HIS A 182 16.49 -7.16 -10.63
N VAL A 183 16.51 -7.09 -11.97
CA VAL A 183 16.62 -5.83 -12.70
C VAL A 183 15.23 -5.47 -13.23
N PRO A 184 14.59 -4.41 -12.73
CA PRO A 184 13.21 -4.12 -13.08
C PRO A 184 13.07 -3.60 -14.51
N LEU A 185 12.02 -4.05 -15.19
CA LEU A 185 11.68 -3.64 -16.56
C LEU A 185 10.54 -2.62 -16.59
N ALA A 186 9.70 -2.56 -15.56
CA ALA A 186 8.63 -1.60 -15.45
C ALA A 186 8.50 -1.00 -14.05
N LEU A 187 8.09 0.26 -14.01
CA LEU A 187 7.80 1.03 -12.80
C LEU A 187 6.37 1.56 -12.89
N SER A 188 5.53 1.25 -11.90
CA SER A 188 4.16 1.72 -11.83
C SER A 188 4.03 2.78 -10.74
N TYR A 189 3.42 3.92 -11.05
CA TYR A 189 3.17 4.96 -10.05
C TYR A 189 2.02 4.53 -9.13
N VAL A 190 2.33 4.26 -7.87
CA VAL A 190 1.37 3.67 -6.90
C VAL A 190 0.87 4.66 -5.86
N ALA A 191 1.67 5.66 -5.50
CA ALA A 191 1.26 6.71 -4.57
C ALA A 191 1.87 8.05 -4.97
N PHE A 192 1.18 9.15 -4.70
CA PHE A 192 1.59 10.50 -5.10
C PHE A 192 0.91 11.55 -4.22
N THR A 193 1.48 12.76 -4.16
CA THR A 193 0.78 13.87 -3.51
C THR A 193 -0.49 14.26 -4.26
N SER A 194 -1.44 14.91 -3.57
CA SER A 194 -2.74 15.28 -4.15
C SER A 194 -2.63 16.14 -5.42
N ASN A 195 -1.55 16.89 -5.58
CA ASN A 195 -1.34 17.76 -6.74
C ASN A 195 -1.05 16.95 -8.01
N ASP A 196 -0.45 15.78 -7.88
CA ASP A 196 0.07 14.98 -9.00
C ASP A 196 -0.84 13.79 -9.37
N LYS A 197 -1.92 13.58 -8.61
CA LYS A 197 -2.85 12.46 -8.82
C LYS A 197 -3.31 12.34 -10.27
N HIS A 198 -3.88 13.40 -10.81
CA HIS A 198 -4.40 13.43 -12.18
C HIS A 198 -3.32 13.20 -13.26
N LEU A 199 -2.05 13.43 -12.93
CA LEU A 199 -0.94 13.32 -13.88
C LEU A 199 -0.33 11.91 -13.87
N LEU A 200 -0.19 11.32 -12.68
CA LEU A 200 0.58 10.10 -12.45
C LEU A 200 -0.29 8.85 -12.28
N GLU A 201 -1.58 8.99 -11.95
CA GLU A 201 -2.47 7.85 -11.77
C GLU A 201 -2.56 7.00 -13.04
N GLY A 202 -2.27 5.70 -12.90
CA GLY A 202 -2.25 4.74 -14.01
C GLY A 202 -1.05 4.87 -14.96
N LYS A 203 -0.06 5.73 -14.67
CA LYS A 203 1.17 5.81 -15.47
C LYS A 203 2.13 4.70 -15.12
N THR A 204 2.83 4.22 -16.14
CA THR A 204 3.92 3.24 -16.03
C THR A 204 5.12 3.70 -16.84
N LEU A 205 6.31 3.54 -16.30
CA LEU A 205 7.57 3.80 -16.99
C LEU A 205 8.21 2.45 -17.32
N SER A 206 8.51 2.21 -18.59
CA SER A 206 9.09 0.96 -19.08
C SER A 206 10.54 1.16 -19.48
N ARG A 207 11.38 0.18 -19.14
CA ARG A 207 12.75 0.04 -19.61
C ARG A 207 12.72 -0.67 -20.97
N ASP A 208 13.54 -0.22 -21.90
CA ASP A 208 13.75 -0.99 -23.11
C ASP A 208 14.37 -2.34 -22.72
N PRO A 209 13.87 -3.47 -23.27
CA PRO A 209 14.47 -4.77 -23.00
C PRO A 209 15.95 -4.70 -23.36
N PRO A 210 16.84 -5.32 -22.55
CA PRO A 210 18.26 -5.35 -22.89
C PRO A 210 18.37 -5.88 -24.31
N ALA A 211 19.00 -5.09 -25.20
CA ALA A 211 19.26 -5.54 -26.56
C ALA A 211 19.90 -6.91 -26.42
N SER A 212 19.28 -7.94 -27.02
CA SER A 212 19.79 -9.31 -26.97
C SER A 212 21.24 -9.22 -27.39
N GLN A 213 22.15 -9.33 -26.41
CA GLN A 213 23.58 -9.16 -26.67
C GLN A 213 23.95 -10.28 -27.62
N SER A 214 24.03 -9.98 -28.91
CA SER A 214 24.77 -10.79 -29.86
C SER A 214 26.18 -10.85 -29.29
N GLU A 215 26.64 -12.05 -28.93
CA GLU A 215 27.96 -12.26 -28.32
C GLU A 215 29.13 -11.74 -29.18
N ASP A 216 28.85 -11.30 -30.42
CA ASP A 216 29.83 -10.85 -31.41
C ASP A 216 29.84 -9.32 -31.68
N ASP A 217 29.00 -8.50 -31.03
CA ASP A 217 29.02 -7.04 -31.24
C ASP A 217 29.82 -6.31 -30.15
N ASP A 218 31.11 -6.09 -30.43
CA ASP A 218 32.00 -5.19 -29.67
C ASP A 218 31.62 -3.68 -29.80
N GLU A 219 30.48 -3.35 -30.44
CA GLU A 219 30.04 -1.96 -30.53
C GLU A 219 29.47 -1.47 -29.19
N PRO A 220 29.91 -0.28 -28.70
CA PRO A 220 29.35 0.29 -27.49
C PRO A 220 27.84 0.50 -27.66
N PRO A 221 27.02 0.18 -26.64
CA PRO A 221 25.57 0.28 -26.74
C PRO A 221 25.17 1.71 -27.13
N PRO A 222 24.18 1.88 -28.02
CA PRO A 222 23.70 3.21 -28.39
C PRO A 222 23.23 3.96 -27.14
N PRO A 223 23.41 5.29 -27.10
CA PRO A 223 22.93 6.08 -25.97
C PRO A 223 21.43 5.86 -25.77
N PRO A 224 20.96 5.76 -24.52
CA PRO A 224 19.55 5.50 -24.24
C PRO A 224 18.67 6.60 -24.86
N PRO A 225 17.48 6.24 -25.39
CA PRO A 225 16.61 7.21 -26.03
C PRO A 225 16.15 8.29 -25.03
N PRO A 226 15.82 9.50 -25.51
CA PRO A 226 15.25 10.54 -24.65
C PRO A 226 14.00 10.03 -23.91
N GLY A 227 13.95 10.26 -22.60
CA GLY A 227 12.89 9.77 -21.74
C GLY A 227 12.93 8.27 -21.41
N ALA A 228 14.06 7.59 -21.65
CA ALA A 228 14.28 6.20 -21.22
C ALA A 228 14.13 5.98 -19.71
N GLY A 229 14.09 7.06 -18.91
CA GLY A 229 13.80 7.02 -17.49
C GLY A 229 15.07 6.96 -16.66
N VAL A 230 15.58 8.13 -16.26
CA VAL A 230 16.68 8.25 -15.29
C VAL A 230 16.43 7.51 -13.96
N THR A 231 15.17 7.19 -13.68
CA THR A 231 14.77 6.31 -12.57
C THR A 231 15.42 4.93 -12.62
N PHE A 232 15.57 4.32 -13.81
CA PHE A 232 16.25 3.03 -13.93
C PHE A 232 17.75 3.13 -13.67
N GLU A 233 18.38 4.24 -14.04
CA GLU A 233 19.79 4.49 -13.70
C GLU A 233 19.98 4.63 -12.18
N ALA A 234 19.05 5.26 -11.46
CA ALA A 234 19.08 5.30 -10.00
C ALA A 234 19.04 3.89 -9.40
N ILE A 235 18.20 3.01 -9.95
CA ILE A 235 18.10 1.60 -9.54
C ILE A 235 19.40 0.86 -9.86
N ASP A 236 19.93 1.00 -11.07
CA ASP A 236 21.16 0.34 -11.50
C ASP A 236 22.36 0.77 -10.64
N ASN A 237 22.49 2.07 -10.35
CA ASN A 237 23.52 2.61 -9.46
C ASN A 237 23.37 2.08 -8.03
N PHE A 238 22.14 1.97 -7.52
CA PHE A 238 21.89 1.36 -6.23
C PHE A 238 22.28 -0.13 -6.22
N LEU A 239 21.87 -0.90 -7.23
CA LEU A 239 22.14 -2.34 -7.29
C LEU A 239 23.64 -2.65 -7.44
N ALA A 240 24.36 -1.83 -8.23
CA ALA A 240 25.77 -2.01 -8.54
C ALA A 240 26.72 -1.40 -7.49
N GLN A 241 26.41 -0.20 -6.98
CA GLN A 241 27.32 0.59 -6.14
C GLN A 241 26.78 0.85 -4.73
N GLY A 242 25.50 0.55 -4.48
CA GLY A 242 24.84 0.88 -3.21
C GLY A 242 24.55 2.38 -3.06
N THR A 243 24.53 3.15 -4.15
CA THR A 243 24.25 4.59 -4.10
C THR A 243 22.80 4.82 -3.68
N PRO A 244 22.54 5.45 -2.51
CA PRO A 244 21.19 5.54 -1.95
C PRO A 244 20.30 6.55 -2.67
N LEU A 245 20.90 7.54 -3.35
CA LEU A 245 20.20 8.65 -3.99
C LEU A 245 20.80 8.98 -5.36
N LEU A 246 19.93 9.34 -6.30
CA LEU A 246 20.30 10.04 -7.53
C LEU A 246 19.68 11.44 -7.50
N HIS A 247 20.53 12.47 -7.47
CA HIS A 247 20.12 13.87 -7.49
C HIS A 247 20.48 14.52 -8.82
N LEU A 248 19.47 15.08 -9.50
CA LEU A 248 19.64 15.94 -10.65
C LEU A 248 19.31 17.38 -10.23
N PRO A 249 20.30 18.30 -10.19
CA PRO A 249 20.08 19.70 -9.85
C PRO A 249 19.07 20.40 -10.76
N ASN A 250 19.06 20.03 -12.05
CA ASN A 250 18.12 20.53 -13.05
C ASN A 250 17.65 19.41 -13.97
N ALA A 251 16.42 18.95 -13.78
CA ALA A 251 15.87 17.79 -14.48
C ALA A 251 15.77 17.98 -16.01
N ILE A 252 15.64 19.23 -16.49
CA ILE A 252 15.49 19.51 -17.93
C ILE A 252 16.80 19.33 -18.71
N GLU A 253 17.95 19.35 -18.03
CA GLU A 253 19.26 19.20 -18.66
C GLU A 253 19.59 17.74 -19.00
N ASP A 254 18.95 16.78 -18.32
CA ASP A 254 19.13 15.36 -18.59
C ASP A 254 18.02 14.85 -19.54
N PRO A 255 18.34 14.54 -20.81
CA PRO A 255 17.36 14.10 -21.80
C PRO A 255 16.71 12.76 -21.45
N ARG A 256 17.26 12.00 -20.48
CA ARG A 256 16.72 10.71 -20.04
C ARG A 256 15.55 10.88 -19.07
N VAL A 257 15.34 12.07 -18.51
CA VAL A 257 14.20 12.36 -17.63
C VAL A 257 12.90 12.28 -18.43
N LYS A 258 11.96 11.45 -17.97
CA LYS A 258 10.62 11.38 -18.55
C LYS A 258 9.70 12.40 -17.88
N PHE A 259 9.28 13.41 -18.62
CA PHE A 259 8.20 14.31 -18.21
C PHE A 259 6.85 13.79 -18.70
N TRP A 260 5.87 13.64 -17.79
CA TRP A 260 4.50 13.25 -18.15
C TRP A 260 3.66 14.41 -18.70
N TYR A 261 4.14 15.64 -18.53
CA TYR A 261 3.54 16.87 -19.03
C TYR A 261 4.61 17.77 -19.67
N ILE A 262 4.37 19.09 -19.68
CA ILE A 262 5.33 20.08 -20.18
C ILE A 262 6.63 20.00 -19.35
N PRO A 263 7.81 19.86 -19.98
CA PRO A 263 9.10 19.93 -19.30
C PRO A 263 9.26 21.23 -18.50
N ARG A 264 9.79 21.13 -17.29
CA ARG A 264 9.99 22.25 -16.37
C ARG A 264 11.40 22.22 -15.80
N THR A 265 11.91 23.38 -15.40
CA THR A 265 13.17 23.50 -14.67
C THR A 265 12.96 23.18 -13.19
N GLY A 266 14.01 22.73 -12.52
CA GLY A 266 14.01 22.39 -11.10
C GLY A 266 14.69 21.05 -10.82
N GLY A 267 14.97 20.79 -9.54
CA GLY A 267 15.62 19.55 -9.13
C GLY A 267 14.72 18.32 -9.21
N LEU A 268 15.31 17.16 -9.52
CA LEU A 268 14.72 15.83 -9.37
C LEU A 268 15.60 14.99 -8.44
N LEU A 269 14.98 14.28 -7.50
CA LEU A 269 15.64 13.40 -6.55
C LEU A 269 14.95 12.04 -6.57
N LEU A 270 15.74 10.98 -6.68
CA LEU A 270 15.26 9.61 -6.78
C LEU A 270 15.98 8.75 -5.74
N ALA A 271 15.21 8.00 -4.96
CA ALA A 271 15.72 7.20 -3.86
C ALA A 271 15.16 5.77 -3.95
N PRO A 272 15.94 4.80 -4.48
CA PRO A 272 15.56 3.40 -4.50
C PRO A 272 15.38 2.84 -3.08
N ILE A 273 14.36 2.00 -2.91
CA ILE A 273 14.00 1.35 -1.65
C ILE A 273 14.07 -0.17 -1.88
N PRO A 274 15.10 -0.84 -1.35
CA PRO A 274 15.22 -2.29 -1.48
C PRO A 274 14.24 -3.03 -0.56
N ASP A 275 13.93 -4.27 -0.91
CA ASP A 275 13.28 -5.26 -0.06
C ASP A 275 14.28 -5.82 0.97
N HIS A 276 13.92 -6.93 1.62
CA HIS A 276 14.78 -7.61 2.60
C HIS A 276 15.90 -8.43 1.94
N GLU A 277 15.75 -8.85 0.68
CA GLU A 277 16.79 -9.56 -0.09
C GLU A 277 17.75 -8.61 -0.82
N GLY A 278 17.44 -7.30 -0.85
CA GLY A 278 18.25 -6.26 -1.48
C GLY A 278 17.83 -5.89 -2.90
N ASP A 279 16.73 -6.44 -3.41
CA ASP A 279 16.15 -6.08 -4.69
C ASP A 279 15.29 -4.82 -4.54
N VAL A 280 15.33 -3.93 -5.53
CA VAL A 280 14.56 -2.68 -5.46
C VAL A 280 13.08 -2.97 -5.68
N GLN A 281 12.27 -2.79 -4.63
CA GLN A 281 10.80 -2.94 -4.69
C GLN A 281 10.08 -1.63 -5.00
N LEU A 282 10.61 -0.50 -4.52
CA LEU A 282 10.02 0.82 -4.69
C LEU A 282 11.10 1.85 -5.02
N VAL A 283 10.68 2.97 -5.60
CA VAL A 283 11.52 4.18 -5.74
C VAL A 283 10.72 5.39 -5.28
N LEU A 284 11.25 6.12 -4.31
CA LEU A 284 10.71 7.41 -3.88
C LEU A 284 11.26 8.50 -4.79
N GLY A 285 10.36 9.12 -5.55
CA GLY A 285 10.65 10.29 -6.37
C GLY A 285 10.21 11.57 -5.68
N MET A 286 11.05 12.60 -5.77
CA MET A 286 10.74 13.96 -5.34
C MET A 286 11.19 14.94 -6.40
N ASP A 287 10.37 15.95 -6.65
CA ASP A 287 10.70 16.98 -7.62
C ASP A 287 10.33 18.39 -7.14
N LEU A 288 11.13 19.36 -7.59
CA LEU A 288 10.96 20.79 -7.37
C LEU A 288 10.65 21.49 -8.70
N LEU A 289 9.93 20.81 -9.60
CA LEU A 289 9.67 21.30 -10.94
C LEU A 289 8.79 22.56 -10.91
N GLY A 290 9.34 23.66 -11.41
CA GLY A 290 8.73 25.00 -11.36
C GLY A 290 9.16 25.86 -10.17
N LEU A 291 9.98 25.34 -9.25
CA LEU A 291 10.61 26.12 -8.17
C LEU A 291 12.03 26.59 -8.52
N ASP A 292 12.58 26.13 -9.65
CA ASP A 292 13.85 26.57 -10.25
C ASP A 292 15.05 26.55 -9.27
N ARG A 293 15.06 25.55 -8.38
CA ARG A 293 16.14 25.31 -7.42
C ARG A 293 16.49 23.83 -7.32
N PRO A 294 17.74 23.49 -6.97
CA PRO A 294 18.10 22.14 -6.57
C PRO A 294 17.61 21.82 -5.16
N PHE A 295 17.65 20.53 -4.82
CA PHE A 295 17.51 20.06 -3.44
C PHE A 295 18.71 20.49 -2.61
N THR A 296 18.46 20.83 -1.35
CA THR A 296 19.50 21.13 -0.35
C THR A 296 20.04 19.84 0.28
N GLU A 297 21.22 19.88 0.88
CA GLU A 297 21.81 18.74 1.60
C GLU A 297 20.89 18.22 2.72
N GLY A 298 20.22 19.14 3.44
CA GLY A 298 19.27 18.78 4.49
C GLY A 298 18.03 18.05 3.95
N GLU A 299 17.54 18.44 2.77
CA GLU A 299 16.45 17.72 2.10
C GLU A 299 16.90 16.34 1.63
N MET A 300 18.10 16.21 1.05
CA MET A 300 18.63 14.90 0.61
C MET A 300 18.81 13.95 1.80
N ALA A 301 19.41 14.40 2.91
CA ALA A 301 19.56 13.61 4.13
C ALA A 301 18.20 13.21 4.74
N LEU A 302 17.19 14.07 4.62
CA LEU A 302 15.83 13.75 5.03
C LEU A 302 15.27 12.58 4.20
N VAL A 303 15.48 12.58 2.88
CA VAL A 303 15.00 11.51 2.00
C VAL A 303 15.65 10.17 2.32
N GLU A 304 16.96 10.11 2.55
CA GLU A 304 17.65 8.86 2.95
C GLU A 304 17.10 8.29 4.26
N LYS A 305 16.82 9.17 5.23
CA LYS A 305 16.20 8.77 6.50
C LYS A 305 14.80 8.21 6.27
N LEU A 306 14.01 8.85 5.40
CA LEU A 306 12.64 8.43 5.10
C LEU A 306 12.59 7.12 4.31
N THR A 307 13.48 6.88 3.36
CA THR A 307 13.54 5.60 2.63
C THR A 307 13.88 4.45 3.57
N THR A 308 14.78 4.68 4.53
CA THR A 308 15.10 3.68 5.57
C THR A 308 13.88 3.38 6.45
N GLN A 309 13.20 4.41 6.96
CA GLN A 309 12.00 4.23 7.78
C GLN A 309 10.85 3.56 7.02
N LEU A 310 10.66 3.93 5.75
CA LEU A 310 9.63 3.35 4.90
C LEU A 310 9.93 1.88 4.59
N ARG A 311 11.20 1.54 4.31
CA ARG A 311 11.64 0.16 4.14
C ARG A 311 11.32 -0.70 5.36
N GLU A 312 11.67 -0.24 6.56
CA GLU A 312 11.39 -0.93 7.81
C GLU A 312 9.89 -1.12 8.03
N ALA A 313 9.08 -0.09 7.75
CA ALA A 313 7.63 -0.17 7.88
C ALA A 313 7.01 -1.21 6.93
N ILE A 314 7.39 -1.19 5.65
CA ILE A 314 6.91 -2.17 4.66
C ILE A 314 7.31 -3.59 5.06
N TYR A 315 8.58 -3.78 5.48
CA TYR A 315 9.06 -5.06 5.97
C TYR A 315 8.21 -5.59 7.12
N ASN A 316 7.92 -4.75 8.13
CA ASN A 316 7.10 -5.16 9.27
C ASN A 316 5.67 -5.52 8.84
N ILE A 317 5.09 -4.79 7.88
CA ILE A 317 3.77 -5.09 7.31
C ILE A 317 3.79 -6.45 6.61
N GLU A 318 4.81 -6.73 5.79
CA GLU A 318 4.97 -8.01 5.09
C GLU A 318 5.16 -9.18 6.05
N VAL A 319 6.01 -9.03 7.08
CA VAL A 319 6.20 -10.01 8.15
C VAL A 319 4.87 -10.33 8.83
N ASN A 320 4.11 -9.30 9.20
CA ASN A 320 2.81 -9.47 9.86
C ASN A 320 1.82 -10.22 8.96
N TYR A 321 1.79 -9.91 7.65
CA TYR A 321 0.95 -10.63 6.70
C TYR A 321 1.39 -12.07 6.48
N ALA A 322 2.69 -12.35 6.43
CA ALA A 322 3.21 -13.70 6.34
C ALA A 322 2.82 -14.54 7.56
N ALA A 323 2.99 -13.99 8.77
CA ALA A 323 2.59 -14.66 10.01
C ALA A 323 1.07 -14.92 10.08
N LEU A 324 0.24 -13.94 9.66
CA LEU A 324 -1.21 -14.14 9.55
C LEU A 324 -1.57 -15.23 8.54
N ASN A 325 -0.88 -15.27 7.40
CA ASN A 325 -1.11 -16.30 6.38
C ASN A 325 -0.69 -17.70 6.86
N GLU A 326 0.46 -17.82 7.54
CA GLU A 326 0.89 -19.10 8.11
C GLU A 326 -0.11 -19.60 9.15
N LYS A 327 -0.56 -18.72 10.05
CA LYS A 327 -1.61 -19.03 11.01
C LYS A 327 -2.90 -19.48 10.31
N SER A 328 -3.34 -18.73 9.30
CA SER A 328 -4.51 -19.05 8.49
C SER A 328 -4.37 -20.42 7.81
N LEU A 329 -3.21 -20.72 7.21
CA LEU A 329 -2.96 -22.01 6.55
C LEU A 329 -2.99 -23.17 7.54
N ALA A 330 -2.43 -23.00 8.74
CA ALA A 330 -2.48 -24.01 9.80
C ALA A 330 -3.92 -24.30 10.24
N GLU A 331 -4.71 -23.24 10.51
CA GLU A 331 -6.12 -23.38 10.88
C GLU A 331 -6.96 -24.01 9.76
N LEU A 332 -6.76 -23.60 8.51
CA LEU A 332 -7.44 -24.16 7.35
C LEU A 332 -7.08 -25.63 7.12
N SER A 333 -5.82 -26.02 7.35
CA SER A 333 -5.38 -27.42 7.22
C SER A 333 -6.06 -28.31 8.24
N VAL A 334 -6.09 -27.90 9.51
CA VAL A 334 -6.78 -28.63 10.58
C VAL A 334 -8.28 -28.72 10.28
N ALA A 335 -8.91 -27.59 9.91
CA ALA A 335 -10.33 -27.55 9.59
C ALA A 335 -10.67 -28.40 8.36
N ALA A 336 -9.78 -28.49 7.36
CA ALA A 336 -9.97 -29.35 6.19
C ALA A 336 -9.87 -30.85 6.54
N GLU A 337 -8.98 -31.24 7.45
CA GLU A 337 -8.87 -32.63 7.93
C GLU A 337 -10.10 -33.06 8.73
N GLU A 338 -10.54 -32.20 9.67
CA GLU A 338 -11.78 -32.43 10.43
C GLU A 338 -13.01 -32.49 9.50
N HIS A 339 -13.06 -31.57 8.53
CA HIS A 339 -14.11 -31.53 7.52
C HIS A 339 -14.15 -32.79 6.65
N ALA A 340 -13.00 -33.34 6.25
CA ALA A 340 -12.96 -34.56 5.45
C ALA A 340 -13.62 -35.74 6.17
N LEU A 341 -13.44 -35.84 7.48
CA LEU A 341 -14.09 -36.85 8.32
C LEU A 341 -15.60 -36.58 8.48
N ASP A 342 -15.98 -35.33 8.75
CA ASP A 342 -17.39 -34.90 8.81
C ASP A 342 -18.12 -35.17 7.48
N LEU A 343 -17.47 -34.90 6.35
CA LEU A 343 -18.00 -35.16 5.01
C LEU A 343 -18.18 -36.67 4.76
N ALA A 344 -17.18 -37.48 5.09
CA ALA A 344 -17.26 -38.94 4.93
C ALA A 344 -18.45 -39.51 5.73
N ASN A 345 -18.61 -39.08 6.98
CA ASN A 345 -19.73 -39.49 7.84
C ASN A 345 -21.08 -39.03 7.28
N ALA A 346 -21.18 -37.77 6.81
CA ALA A 346 -22.41 -37.23 6.23
C ALA A 346 -22.83 -37.97 4.95
N VAL A 347 -21.87 -38.34 4.10
CA VAL A 347 -22.10 -39.15 2.90
C VAL A 347 -22.50 -40.58 3.28
N GLU A 348 -21.84 -41.20 4.26
CA GLU A 348 -22.21 -42.53 4.76
C GLU A 348 -23.63 -42.55 5.32
N GLU A 349 -24.05 -41.54 6.09
CA GLU A 349 -25.42 -41.43 6.63
C GLU A 349 -26.48 -41.16 5.54
N ALA A 350 -26.11 -40.42 4.49
CA ALA A 350 -27.00 -40.10 3.38
C ALA A 350 -27.18 -41.27 2.40
N THR A 351 -26.16 -42.12 2.23
CA THR A 351 -26.13 -43.19 1.22
C THR A 351 -27.30 -44.18 1.34
N PRO A 352 -27.69 -44.68 2.53
CA PRO A 352 -28.84 -45.57 2.67
C PRO A 352 -30.18 -44.96 2.24
N LYS A 353 -30.27 -43.63 2.16
CA LYS A 353 -31.49 -42.88 1.83
C LYS A 353 -31.55 -42.48 0.35
N LEU A 354 -30.58 -42.90 -0.46
CA LEU A 354 -30.46 -42.52 -1.88
C LEU A 354 -31.67 -42.99 -2.72
N GLU A 355 -32.30 -44.11 -2.35
CA GLU A 355 -33.51 -44.60 -3.01
C GLU A 355 -34.72 -43.68 -2.78
N GLU A 356 -34.76 -42.95 -1.66
CA GLU A 356 -35.86 -42.05 -1.30
C GLU A 356 -35.68 -40.65 -1.89
N ASP A 357 -34.45 -40.11 -1.85
CA ASP A 357 -34.10 -38.83 -2.46
C ASP A 357 -32.75 -38.94 -3.19
N PRO A 358 -32.73 -38.94 -4.53
CA PRO A 358 -31.49 -39.05 -5.30
C PRO A 358 -30.54 -37.87 -5.07
N LEU A 359 -31.01 -36.77 -4.48
CA LEU A 359 -30.21 -35.58 -4.18
C LEU A 359 -29.58 -35.60 -2.78
N ILE A 360 -29.89 -36.57 -1.92
CA ILE A 360 -29.53 -36.51 -0.49
C ILE A 360 -28.01 -36.50 -0.25
N VAL A 361 -27.24 -37.27 -1.02
CA VAL A 361 -25.78 -37.31 -0.93
C VAL A 361 -25.16 -35.98 -1.39
N LEU A 362 -25.72 -35.37 -2.44
CA LEU A 362 -25.26 -34.07 -2.94
C LEU A 362 -25.58 -32.94 -1.94
N LYS A 363 -26.77 -32.97 -1.32
CA LYS A 363 -27.15 -32.05 -0.24
C LYS A 363 -26.22 -32.18 0.98
N ALA A 364 -25.89 -33.41 1.38
CA ALA A 364 -24.97 -33.67 2.47
C ALA A 364 -23.55 -33.16 2.16
N THR A 365 -23.08 -33.39 0.93
CA THR A 365 -21.75 -32.95 0.47
C THR A 365 -21.64 -31.42 0.44
N GLU A 366 -22.59 -30.75 -0.21
CA GLU A 366 -22.64 -29.29 -0.27
C GLU A 366 -22.79 -28.67 1.11
N GLY A 367 -23.74 -29.17 1.92
CA GLY A 367 -24.00 -28.67 3.26
C GLY A 367 -22.79 -28.79 4.18
N SER A 368 -21.99 -29.85 4.02
CA SER A 368 -20.74 -30.04 4.75
C SER A 368 -19.70 -28.97 4.38
N HIS A 369 -19.43 -28.76 3.08
CA HIS A 369 -18.51 -27.70 2.63
C HIS A 369 -18.97 -26.29 3.06
N LYS A 370 -20.27 -26.05 2.97
CA LYS A 370 -20.90 -24.81 3.41
C LYS A 370 -20.72 -24.58 4.91
N LYS A 371 -20.92 -25.60 5.75
CA LYS A 371 -20.70 -25.55 7.21
C LYS A 371 -19.25 -25.19 7.53
N LEU A 372 -18.28 -25.80 6.83
CA LEU A 372 -16.86 -25.46 6.97
C LEU A 372 -16.63 -23.98 6.68
N LEU A 373 -17.02 -23.49 5.49
CA LEU A 373 -16.76 -22.10 5.10
C LEU A 373 -17.40 -21.08 6.04
N VAL A 374 -18.61 -21.33 6.54
CA VAL A 374 -19.30 -20.45 7.51
C VAL A 374 -18.60 -20.40 8.87
N SER A 375 -17.84 -21.44 9.22
CA SER A 375 -17.10 -21.48 10.49
C SER A 375 -15.79 -20.68 10.47
N LEU A 376 -15.34 -20.26 9.28
CA LEU A 376 -14.08 -19.56 9.07
C LEU A 376 -14.22 -18.05 9.33
N ASP A 377 -13.17 -17.43 9.85
CA ASP A 377 -13.11 -15.98 10.04
C ASP A 377 -12.68 -15.27 8.73
N PRO A 378 -13.55 -14.45 8.10
CA PRO A 378 -13.19 -13.73 6.87
C PRO A 378 -12.00 -12.79 7.06
N GLU A 379 -11.84 -12.16 8.23
CA GLU A 379 -10.73 -11.23 8.48
C GLU A 379 -9.38 -11.96 8.53
N LEU A 380 -9.34 -13.19 9.00
CA LEU A 380 -8.11 -13.98 9.06
C LEU A 380 -7.79 -14.63 7.71
N HIS A 381 -8.78 -15.25 7.07
CA HIS A 381 -8.52 -16.12 5.91
C HIS A 381 -8.54 -15.39 4.57
N LEU A 382 -9.23 -14.24 4.44
CA LEU A 382 -9.31 -13.48 3.20
C LEU A 382 -8.38 -12.25 3.17
N LYS A 383 -7.97 -11.72 4.33
CA LYS A 383 -7.13 -10.50 4.41
C LYS A 383 -5.80 -10.67 3.67
N PHE A 384 -5.17 -11.84 3.75
CA PHE A 384 -3.93 -12.09 3.03
C PHE A 384 -4.09 -12.04 1.50
N LEU A 385 -5.18 -12.59 0.96
CA LEU A 385 -5.44 -12.48 -0.47
C LEU A 385 -5.60 -11.00 -0.85
N LYS A 386 -6.40 -10.24 -0.08
CA LYS A 386 -6.64 -8.81 -0.32
C LYS A 386 -5.35 -7.97 -0.33
N THR A 387 -4.29 -8.37 0.37
CA THR A 387 -3.05 -7.60 0.44
C THR A 387 -2.08 -7.90 -0.71
N ARG A 388 -2.28 -9.00 -1.45
CA ARG A 388 -1.39 -9.39 -2.55
C ARG A 388 -1.49 -8.48 -3.76
N LYS A 389 -0.36 -7.98 -4.28
CA LYS A 389 -0.34 -7.14 -5.49
C LYS A 389 -0.91 -7.88 -6.70
N ASP A 390 -0.56 -9.16 -6.83
CA ASP A 390 -0.97 -10.04 -7.91
C ASP A 390 -1.69 -11.27 -7.35
N CYS A 391 -2.55 -11.88 -8.17
CA CYS A 391 -3.27 -13.09 -7.80
C CYS A 391 -3.03 -14.15 -8.86
N ASN A 392 -2.85 -15.40 -8.42
CA ASN A 392 -2.78 -16.53 -9.35
C ASN A 392 -4.06 -16.53 -10.21
N PRO A 393 -3.97 -16.59 -11.55
CA PRO A 393 -5.15 -16.58 -12.42
C PRO A 393 -6.21 -17.61 -12.02
N ALA A 394 -5.82 -18.84 -11.65
CA ALA A 394 -6.74 -19.87 -11.21
C ALA A 394 -7.50 -19.48 -9.93
N VAL A 395 -6.79 -18.89 -8.97
CA VAL A 395 -7.39 -18.37 -7.73
C VAL A 395 -8.39 -17.26 -8.04
N LEU A 396 -8.03 -16.34 -8.94
CA LEU A 396 -8.92 -15.25 -9.37
C LEU A 396 -10.18 -15.77 -10.07
N LEU A 397 -10.07 -16.78 -10.94
CA LEU A 397 -11.23 -17.36 -11.64
C LEU A 397 -12.23 -17.97 -10.66
N VAL A 398 -11.75 -18.69 -9.63
CA VAL A 398 -12.62 -19.25 -8.58
C VAL A 398 -13.33 -18.14 -7.81
N LEU A 399 -12.59 -17.10 -7.38
CA LEU A 399 -13.18 -15.97 -6.66
C LEU A 399 -14.24 -15.26 -7.52
N LYS A 400 -13.95 -15.00 -8.80
CA LYS A 400 -14.91 -14.41 -9.74
C LYS A 400 -16.16 -15.25 -9.91
N ALA A 401 -16.03 -16.57 -10.10
CA ALA A 401 -17.17 -17.45 -10.30
C ALA A 401 -18.09 -17.49 -9.07
N ILE A 402 -17.52 -17.50 -7.87
CA ILE A 402 -18.28 -17.47 -6.62
C ILE A 402 -18.97 -16.12 -6.45
N MET A 403 -18.26 -15.01 -6.67
CA MET A 403 -18.88 -13.67 -6.61
C MET A 403 -19.99 -13.51 -7.65
N PHE A 404 -19.80 -14.07 -8.85
CA PHE A 404 -20.80 -14.06 -9.90
C PHE A 404 -22.10 -14.73 -9.46
N LEU A 405 -22.02 -15.84 -8.72
CA LEU A 405 -23.19 -16.53 -8.15
C LEU A 405 -23.83 -15.76 -7.00
N LEU A 406 -23.02 -15.24 -6.08
CA LEU A 406 -23.52 -14.61 -4.85
C LEU A 406 -24.06 -13.19 -5.07
N MET A 407 -23.73 -12.55 -6.20
CA MET A 407 -24.23 -11.22 -6.52
C MET A 407 -25.74 -11.22 -6.79
N PRO A 408 -26.51 -10.35 -6.09
CA PRO A 408 -27.96 -10.24 -6.28
C PRO A 408 -28.33 -9.51 -7.58
N ASP A 409 -27.48 -8.59 -8.06
CA ASP A 409 -27.73 -7.85 -9.29
C ASP A 409 -27.12 -8.56 -10.51
N LYS A 410 -27.99 -9.09 -11.38
CA LYS A 410 -27.59 -9.73 -12.64
C LYS A 410 -26.86 -8.78 -13.59
N ARG A 411 -27.08 -7.46 -13.51
CA ARG A 411 -26.47 -6.49 -14.44
C ARG A 411 -24.97 -6.30 -14.22
N GLY A 412 -24.47 -6.51 -13.00
CA GLY A 412 -23.04 -6.40 -12.70
C GLY A 412 -22.22 -7.63 -13.07
N ARG A 413 -22.87 -8.77 -13.31
CA ARG A 413 -22.22 -10.06 -13.49
C ARG A 413 -21.34 -10.16 -14.74
N SER A 414 -21.75 -9.55 -15.86
CA SER A 414 -20.95 -9.60 -17.10
C SER A 414 -19.61 -8.89 -16.96
N ALA A 415 -19.53 -7.82 -16.17
CA ALA A 415 -18.29 -7.09 -15.95
C ALA A 415 -17.27 -7.90 -15.14
N LEU A 416 -17.73 -8.74 -14.19
CA LEU A 416 -16.87 -9.54 -13.30
C LEU A 416 -15.89 -10.46 -14.03
N ALA A 417 -16.33 -11.05 -15.14
CA ALA A 417 -15.50 -11.99 -15.91
C ALA A 417 -14.25 -11.30 -16.46
N GLU A 418 -14.36 -10.03 -16.86
CA GLU A 418 -13.31 -9.25 -17.52
C GLU A 418 -12.39 -8.52 -16.54
N LEU A 419 -12.73 -8.43 -15.25
CA LEU A 419 -11.92 -7.69 -14.28
C LEU A 419 -10.56 -8.35 -14.09
N ASP A 420 -9.47 -7.59 -14.21
CA ASP A 420 -8.19 -8.07 -13.67
C ASP A 420 -8.21 -8.04 -12.14
N TRP A 421 -7.16 -8.55 -11.50
CA TRP A 421 -7.08 -8.58 -10.04
C TRP A 421 -7.13 -7.17 -9.42
N LYS A 422 -6.57 -6.17 -10.08
CA LYS A 422 -6.53 -4.78 -9.60
C LYS A 422 -7.93 -4.15 -9.61
N SER A 423 -8.67 -4.32 -10.70
CA SER A 423 -10.07 -3.90 -10.79
C SER A 423 -10.94 -4.68 -9.82
N PHE A 424 -10.74 -6.00 -9.69
CA PHE A 424 -11.47 -6.83 -8.73
C PHE A 424 -11.26 -6.35 -7.29
N LYS A 425 -10.03 -5.99 -6.91
CA LYS A 425 -9.75 -5.34 -5.61
C LYS A 425 -10.45 -4.01 -5.44
N SER A 426 -10.45 -3.16 -6.46
CA SER A 426 -11.15 -1.87 -6.41
C SER A 426 -12.65 -2.06 -6.14
N GLU A 427 -13.25 -3.10 -6.72
CA GLU A 427 -14.65 -3.46 -6.47
C GLU A 427 -14.85 -3.95 -5.02
N ILE A 428 -13.94 -4.78 -4.49
CA ILE A 428 -13.92 -5.17 -3.06
C ILE A 428 -13.86 -3.93 -2.15
N GLU A 429 -12.93 -3.00 -2.39
CA GLU A 429 -12.73 -1.79 -1.58
C GLU A 429 -13.92 -0.83 -1.66
N SER A 430 -14.61 -0.79 -2.80
CA SER A 430 -15.84 -0.01 -2.96
C SER A 430 -17.05 -0.60 -2.24
N GLY A 431 -16.95 -1.85 -1.77
CA GLY A 431 -18.04 -2.61 -1.16
C GLY A 431 -19.07 -3.11 -2.18
N SER A 432 -18.77 -3.08 -3.49
CA SER A 432 -19.67 -3.63 -4.52
C SER A 432 -19.67 -5.15 -4.53
N LEU A 433 -18.57 -5.77 -4.09
CA LEU A 433 -18.45 -7.21 -3.89
C LEU A 433 -18.59 -7.56 -2.40
N PRO A 434 -19.34 -8.62 -2.05
CA PRO A 434 -19.55 -9.04 -0.66
C PRO A 434 -18.32 -9.78 -0.13
N TRP A 435 -17.16 -9.13 -0.12
CA TRP A 435 -15.89 -9.75 0.30
C TRP A 435 -15.86 -10.06 1.79
N ASP A 436 -16.21 -9.08 2.61
CA ASP A 436 -16.18 -9.21 4.07
C ASP A 436 -17.33 -10.12 4.57
N ASP A 437 -18.43 -10.19 3.81
CA ASP A 437 -19.60 -11.05 4.08
C ASP A 437 -19.57 -12.37 3.29
N LEU A 438 -18.47 -12.71 2.59
CA LEU A 438 -18.44 -13.82 1.62
C LEU A 438 -18.94 -15.13 2.22
N PHE A 439 -18.42 -15.51 3.39
CA PHE A 439 -18.79 -16.76 4.06
C PHE A 439 -20.24 -16.75 4.57
N SER A 440 -20.74 -15.60 5.02
CA SER A 440 -22.15 -15.41 5.40
C SER A 440 -23.09 -15.50 4.20
N CYS A 441 -22.69 -14.92 3.06
CA CYS A 441 -23.41 -15.06 1.79
C CYS A 441 -23.47 -16.52 1.35
N ILE A 442 -22.36 -17.26 1.42
CA ILE A 442 -22.34 -18.71 1.16
C ILE A 442 -23.26 -19.46 2.13
N GLY A 443 -23.21 -19.11 3.43
CA GLY A 443 -24.06 -19.67 4.47
C GLY A 443 -25.57 -19.45 4.25
N SER A 444 -25.95 -18.32 3.67
CA SER A 444 -27.34 -17.99 3.37
C SER A 444 -27.80 -18.42 1.97
N PHE A 445 -26.87 -18.77 1.08
CA PHE A 445 -27.19 -19.17 -0.28
C PHE A 445 -27.87 -20.54 -0.31
N ASP A 446 -29.11 -20.60 -0.79
CA ASP A 446 -29.91 -21.82 -0.87
C ASP A 446 -30.07 -22.27 -2.33
N ILE A 447 -29.37 -23.36 -2.66
CA ILE A 447 -29.36 -23.94 -4.00
C ILE A 447 -30.73 -24.56 -4.34
N MET A 448 -31.44 -25.06 -3.33
CA MET A 448 -32.75 -25.70 -3.53
C MET A 448 -33.85 -24.68 -3.85
N SER A 449 -33.67 -23.39 -3.52
CA SER A 449 -34.57 -22.32 -3.97
C SER A 449 -34.08 -21.56 -5.21
N SER A 450 -32.82 -21.74 -5.62
CA SER A 450 -32.27 -21.07 -6.79
C SER A 450 -32.85 -21.62 -8.11
N SER A 451 -33.30 -20.72 -9.00
CA SER A 451 -33.72 -21.03 -10.38
C SER A 451 -32.82 -20.35 -11.42
N ASP A 452 -31.67 -19.82 -10.99
CA ASP A 452 -30.83 -18.93 -11.77
C ASP A 452 -29.83 -19.68 -12.66
N VAL A 453 -30.34 -20.38 -13.67
CA VAL A 453 -29.53 -21.17 -14.62
C VAL A 453 -28.43 -20.32 -15.26
N GLU A 454 -28.75 -19.09 -15.67
CA GLU A 454 -27.79 -18.13 -16.24
C GLU A 454 -26.64 -17.80 -15.28
N GLY A 455 -26.93 -17.72 -13.98
CA GLY A 455 -25.92 -17.52 -12.93
C GLY A 455 -24.90 -18.65 -12.89
N TRP A 456 -25.39 -19.89 -12.86
CA TRP A 456 -24.55 -21.10 -12.82
C TRP A 456 -23.75 -21.32 -14.08
N ASP A 457 -24.38 -21.15 -15.25
CA ASP A 457 -23.70 -21.29 -16.55
C ASP A 457 -22.64 -20.20 -16.73
N GLY A 458 -22.92 -18.97 -16.30
CA GLY A 458 -21.97 -17.87 -16.31
C GLY A 458 -20.77 -18.11 -15.39
N ALA A 459 -21.01 -18.53 -14.15
CA ALA A 459 -19.94 -18.87 -13.20
C ALA A 459 -19.08 -20.04 -13.70
N MET A 460 -19.68 -21.03 -14.36
CA MET A 460 -18.94 -22.13 -14.99
C MET A 460 -18.12 -21.68 -16.19
N THR A 461 -18.66 -20.77 -17.00
CA THR A 461 -17.91 -20.20 -18.13
C THR A 461 -16.66 -19.45 -17.64
N ILE A 462 -16.68 -18.89 -16.43
CA ILE A 462 -15.51 -18.24 -15.82
C ILE A 462 -14.46 -19.28 -15.40
N ILE A 463 -14.84 -20.36 -14.71
CA ILE A 463 -13.90 -21.39 -14.25
C ILE A 463 -13.38 -22.27 -15.39
N SER A 464 -14.23 -22.57 -16.37
CA SER A 464 -13.90 -23.42 -17.53
C SER A 464 -14.28 -22.71 -18.83
N PRO A 465 -13.50 -21.70 -19.25
CA PRO A 465 -13.74 -21.00 -20.52
C PRO A 465 -13.68 -21.94 -21.74
N GLU A 466 -13.07 -23.11 -21.59
CA GLU A 466 -12.98 -24.24 -22.53
C GLU A 466 -14.32 -24.77 -23.08
N LEU A 467 -15.46 -24.46 -22.45
CA LEU A 467 -16.78 -24.77 -23.02
C LEU A 467 -17.05 -24.01 -24.34
N LYS A 468 -16.13 -23.15 -24.81
CA LYS A 468 -16.34 -22.27 -25.96
C LYS A 468 -15.50 -22.48 -27.22
N GLU A 469 -14.38 -23.24 -27.30
CA GLU A 469 -13.83 -23.79 -28.58
C GLU A 469 -12.38 -24.36 -28.58
N GLU A 470 -11.50 -24.13 -27.59
CA GLU A 470 -10.13 -24.72 -27.58
C GLU A 470 -9.73 -25.35 -26.23
N PRO A 471 -8.98 -26.48 -26.22
CA PRO A 471 -8.68 -27.27 -25.04
C PRO A 471 -7.46 -26.71 -24.28
N GLU A 472 -7.68 -25.67 -23.48
CA GLU A 472 -6.83 -25.45 -22.30
C GLU A 472 -7.12 -26.54 -21.24
N PRO A 473 -6.30 -26.71 -20.18
CA PRO A 473 -6.60 -27.66 -19.12
C PRO A 473 -7.49 -27.01 -18.05
N ALA A 474 -8.61 -27.69 -17.74
CA ALA A 474 -9.46 -27.40 -16.59
C ALA A 474 -8.64 -27.04 -15.33
N ILE A 475 -9.12 -26.07 -14.54
CA ILE A 475 -8.45 -25.61 -13.32
C ILE A 475 -7.98 -26.80 -12.48
N ASP A 476 -6.67 -26.95 -12.36
CA ASP A 476 -6.06 -27.98 -11.53
C ASP A 476 -6.30 -27.66 -10.04
N PRO A 477 -7.10 -28.47 -9.32
CA PRO A 477 -7.40 -28.23 -7.91
C PRO A 477 -6.15 -28.22 -7.03
N GLU A 478 -5.12 -29.01 -7.38
CA GLU A 478 -3.86 -29.05 -6.62
C GLU A 478 -3.05 -27.76 -6.84
N ALA A 479 -3.07 -27.19 -8.04
CA ALA A 479 -2.46 -25.89 -8.31
C ALA A 479 -3.17 -24.75 -7.54
N VAL A 480 -4.50 -24.80 -7.43
CA VAL A 480 -5.27 -23.85 -6.59
C VAL A 480 -4.92 -24.03 -5.13
N LYS A 481 -4.86 -25.27 -4.63
CA LYS A 481 -4.50 -25.59 -3.24
C LYS A 481 -3.09 -25.13 -2.89
N ALA A 482 -2.12 -25.35 -3.79
CA ALA A 482 -0.74 -24.88 -3.63
C ALA A 482 -0.64 -23.35 -3.59
N SER A 483 -1.57 -22.65 -4.24
CA SER A 483 -1.58 -21.18 -4.29
C SER A 483 -2.36 -20.54 -3.14
N SER A 484 -3.50 -21.12 -2.76
CA SER A 484 -4.42 -20.60 -1.74
C SER A 484 -5.35 -21.69 -1.21
N HIS A 485 -5.14 -22.14 0.02
CA HIS A 485 -5.96 -23.18 0.65
C HIS A 485 -7.42 -22.73 0.79
N ILE A 486 -7.68 -21.47 1.16
CA ILE A 486 -9.05 -20.96 1.26
C ILE A 486 -9.78 -21.00 -0.08
N THR A 487 -9.07 -20.68 -1.17
CA THR A 487 -9.67 -20.71 -2.51
C THR A 487 -9.92 -22.13 -3.00
N TYR A 488 -9.12 -23.10 -2.56
CA TYR A 488 -9.39 -24.51 -2.80
C TYR A 488 -10.67 -24.99 -2.07
N LEU A 489 -10.89 -24.58 -0.81
CA LEU A 489 -12.14 -24.90 -0.10
C LEU A 489 -13.36 -24.27 -0.78
N LEU A 490 -13.21 -23.02 -1.23
CA LEU A 490 -14.22 -22.30 -2.00
C LEU A 490 -14.54 -23.01 -3.33
N LEU A 491 -13.53 -23.51 -4.04
CA LEU A 491 -13.71 -24.32 -5.25
C LEU A 491 -14.47 -25.62 -4.97
N ASN A 492 -14.13 -26.34 -3.89
CA ASN A 492 -14.81 -27.58 -3.52
C ASN A 492 -16.30 -27.34 -3.20
N TRP A 493 -16.61 -26.28 -2.45
CA TRP A 493 -17.99 -25.87 -2.23
C TRP A 493 -18.69 -25.56 -3.56
N PHE A 494 -18.09 -24.74 -4.42
CA PHE A 494 -18.67 -24.36 -5.70
C PHE A 494 -19.00 -25.59 -6.58
N MET A 495 -18.09 -26.56 -6.66
CA MET A 495 -18.27 -27.77 -7.45
C MET A 495 -19.38 -28.67 -6.88
N ALA A 496 -19.44 -28.84 -5.55
CA ALA A 496 -20.51 -29.58 -4.88
C ALA A 496 -21.88 -28.89 -5.08
N ALA A 497 -21.90 -27.57 -4.92
CA ALA A 497 -23.10 -26.74 -5.06
C ALA A 497 -23.65 -26.78 -6.49
N ARG A 498 -22.77 -26.74 -7.48
CA ARG A 498 -23.13 -26.92 -8.88
C ARG A 498 -23.70 -28.31 -9.16
N ALA A 499 -23.04 -29.36 -8.68
CA ALA A 499 -23.52 -30.73 -8.90
C ALA A 499 -24.94 -30.91 -8.34
N LEU A 500 -25.20 -30.36 -7.15
CA LEU A 500 -26.53 -30.32 -6.56
C LEU A 500 -27.53 -29.52 -7.42
N PHE A 501 -27.14 -28.34 -7.92
CA PHE A 501 -28.01 -27.52 -8.77
C PHE A 501 -28.40 -28.23 -10.07
N ILE A 502 -27.44 -28.86 -10.76
CA ILE A 502 -27.68 -29.59 -12.00
C ILE A 502 -28.65 -30.75 -11.75
N ALA A 503 -28.37 -31.58 -10.74
CA ALA A 503 -29.22 -32.73 -10.42
C ALA A 503 -30.63 -32.31 -10.00
N LYS A 504 -30.76 -31.20 -9.26
CA LYS A 504 -32.05 -30.58 -8.94
C LYS A 504 -32.79 -30.14 -10.20
N TYR A 505 -32.12 -29.38 -11.07
CA TYR A 505 -32.73 -28.84 -12.30
C TYR A 505 -33.19 -29.96 -13.25
N GLU A 506 -32.38 -31.02 -13.41
CA GLU A 506 -32.76 -32.20 -14.18
C GLU A 506 -33.98 -32.92 -13.60
N LYS A 507 -34.05 -33.06 -12.26
CA LYS A 507 -35.21 -33.61 -11.58
C LYS A 507 -36.46 -32.76 -11.79
N GLU A 508 -36.39 -31.45 -11.59
CA GLU A 508 -37.51 -30.52 -11.80
C GLU A 508 -37.98 -30.55 -13.27
N LYS A 509 -37.03 -30.62 -14.21
CA LYS A 509 -37.34 -30.75 -15.64
C LYS A 509 -38.05 -32.07 -15.96
N ALA A 510 -37.57 -33.19 -15.42
CA ALA A 510 -38.20 -34.50 -15.62
C ALA A 510 -39.60 -34.56 -15.00
N GLU A 511 -39.80 -33.98 -13.81
CA GLU A 511 -41.10 -33.86 -13.16
C GLU A 511 -42.07 -32.97 -13.97
N ALA A 512 -41.58 -31.86 -14.53
CA ALA A 512 -42.35 -30.98 -15.40
C ALA A 512 -42.75 -31.67 -16.72
N GLU A 513 -41.83 -32.42 -17.34
CA GLU A 513 -42.10 -33.22 -18.54
C GLU A 513 -43.11 -34.34 -18.27
N ALA A 514 -43.00 -35.02 -17.12
CA ALA A 514 -43.95 -36.05 -16.70
C ALA A 514 -45.35 -35.45 -16.44
N ALA A 515 -45.43 -34.31 -15.74
CA ALA A 515 -46.67 -33.59 -15.50
C ALA A 515 -47.32 -33.08 -16.81
N ALA A 516 -46.50 -32.60 -17.77
CA ALA A 516 -46.96 -32.21 -19.09
C ALA A 516 -47.49 -33.40 -19.90
N ALA A 517 -46.83 -34.55 -19.82
CA ALA A 517 -47.27 -35.79 -20.46
C ALA A 517 -48.59 -36.31 -19.85
N GLU A 518 -48.73 -36.26 -18.53
CA GLU A 518 -49.98 -36.63 -17.83
C GLU A 518 -51.11 -35.66 -18.20
N ALA A 519 -50.84 -34.35 -18.23
CA ALA A 519 -51.82 -33.35 -18.66
C ALA A 519 -52.24 -33.53 -20.13
N ALA A 520 -51.30 -33.87 -21.02
CA ALA A 520 -51.59 -34.17 -22.41
C ALA A 520 -52.45 -35.44 -22.55
N ALA A 521 -52.13 -36.51 -21.80
CA ALA A 521 -52.91 -37.74 -21.78
C ALA A 521 -54.33 -37.50 -21.21
N ALA A 522 -54.46 -36.67 -20.17
CA ALA A 522 -55.75 -36.28 -19.61
C ALA A 522 -56.57 -35.43 -20.60
N ALA A 523 -55.93 -34.52 -21.34
CA ALA A 523 -56.58 -33.73 -22.37
C ALA A 523 -57.05 -34.58 -23.55
N GLU A 524 -56.24 -35.56 -23.98
CA GLU A 524 -56.61 -36.52 -25.03
C GLU A 524 -57.79 -37.41 -24.58
N ALA A 525 -57.77 -37.89 -23.34
CA ALA A 525 -58.88 -38.65 -22.76
C ALA A 525 -60.18 -37.82 -22.67
N ALA A 526 -60.07 -36.53 -22.30
CA ALA A 526 -61.21 -35.62 -22.26
C ALA A 526 -61.76 -35.32 -23.66
N ALA A 527 -60.88 -35.13 -24.65
CA ALA A 527 -61.28 -34.93 -26.04
C ALA A 527 -62.00 -36.17 -26.62
N ALA A 528 -61.48 -37.37 -26.35
CA ALA A 528 -62.11 -38.62 -26.75
C ALA A 528 -63.48 -38.83 -26.08
N ALA A 529 -63.63 -38.44 -24.80
CA ALA A 529 -64.91 -38.47 -24.10
C ALA A 529 -65.93 -37.49 -24.71
N ALA A 530 -65.50 -36.27 -25.04
CA ALA A 530 -66.35 -35.27 -25.69
C ALA A 530 -66.78 -35.70 -27.10
N GLU A 531 -65.90 -36.34 -27.87
CA GLU A 531 -66.22 -36.89 -29.19
C GLU A 531 -67.22 -38.06 -29.07
N ALA A 532 -67.06 -38.94 -28.08
CA ALA A 532 -68.01 -40.00 -27.80
C ALA A 532 -69.39 -39.47 -27.39
N GLU A 533 -69.44 -38.41 -26.57
CA GLU A 533 -70.68 -37.73 -26.19
C GLU A 533 -71.36 -37.05 -27.39
N ALA A 534 -70.58 -36.37 -28.25
CA ALA A 534 -71.08 -35.77 -29.48
C ALA A 534 -71.63 -36.82 -30.46
N ALA A 535 -70.95 -37.96 -30.59
CA ALA A 535 -71.40 -39.08 -31.41
C ALA A 535 -72.70 -39.69 -30.86
N ALA A 536 -72.81 -39.85 -29.54
CA ALA A 536 -74.04 -40.31 -28.89
C ALA A 536 -75.21 -39.33 -29.09
N ALA A 537 -74.95 -38.02 -28.97
CA ALA A 537 -75.94 -36.98 -29.23
C ALA A 537 -76.38 -36.94 -30.71
N ALA A 538 -75.44 -37.11 -31.65
CA ALA A 538 -75.75 -37.19 -33.07
C ALA A 538 -76.62 -38.43 -33.40
N ALA A 539 -76.29 -39.59 -32.82
CA ALA A 539 -77.08 -40.81 -32.98
C ALA A 539 -78.49 -40.67 -32.39
N ALA A 540 -78.64 -39.96 -31.27
CA ALA A 540 -79.95 -39.66 -30.69
C ALA A 540 -80.77 -38.69 -31.59
N ALA A 541 -80.13 -37.68 -32.17
CA ALA A 541 -80.78 -36.75 -33.09
C ALA A 541 -81.21 -37.42 -34.40
N GLU A 542 -80.45 -38.40 -34.89
CA GLU A 542 -80.82 -39.20 -36.08
C GLU A 542 -82.02 -40.11 -35.81
N GLN A 543 -82.19 -40.60 -34.58
CA GLN A 543 -83.39 -41.34 -34.16
C GLN A 543 -84.64 -40.46 -34.01
N GLU A 544 -84.50 -39.17 -33.70
CA GLU A 544 -85.63 -38.23 -33.64
C GLU A 544 -86.02 -37.65 -35.02
N ALA A 545 -85.19 -37.82 -36.06
CA ALA A 545 -85.41 -37.25 -37.40
C ALA A 545 -86.09 -38.21 -38.39
N GLU A 546 -86.46 -39.44 -37.99
CA GLU A 546 -87.37 -40.28 -38.78
C GLU A 546 -88.77 -39.64 -38.77
N PRO A 547 -89.31 -39.18 -39.92
CA PRO A 547 -90.62 -38.58 -39.96
C PRO A 547 -91.69 -39.65 -39.73
N GLU A 548 -92.59 -39.37 -38.79
CA GLU A 548 -93.90 -40.01 -38.70
C GLU A 548 -94.67 -39.76 -40.01
N ASP A 549 -94.49 -40.65 -40.99
CA ASP A 549 -95.46 -40.85 -42.07
C ASP A 549 -96.53 -41.84 -41.55
N GLU A 550 -97.59 -41.30 -40.94
CA GLU A 550 -98.94 -41.90 -40.95
C GLU A 550 -100.05 -40.87 -40.69
#